data_AF-A0AAW2GR76-F1
#
_entry.id   AF-A0AAW2GR76-F1
#
_cell.length_a   1.000
_cell.length_b   1.000
_cell.length_c   1.000
_cell.angle_alpha   90.00
_cell.angle_beta   90.00
_cell.angle_gamma   90.00
#
_symmetry.space_group_name_H-M   'P 1'
#
loop_
_entity.id
_entity.type
_entity.pdbx_description
1 polymer ?
#
loop_
_entity_poly.entity_id
_entity_poly.type
_entity_poly.pdbx_seq_one_letter_code
_entity_poly.pdbx_strand_id
1 'polypeptide(L)'
;MGGEMLYVLRQRLKAQKIDIDKTIQVLDDVTIALLNPKILSSIFEASPMIEIPQLRSTLESVALSSIMKLDKSSMDKLFDLMIMMVKYQLTAATGPREVILIILNHIDAMRDMVSDVNAQKCVSMVHQMIINFYGCLTFDEIWNARQSCLNELESYNVRVSILLRRSLQNDDASFNITPQKYNEKYTEHRNILASMRIKDVSPETCCGGSFDAFGDRKTLLGKNIYLPTYGITESTRRDSQQLLRDCGVKAELGMLAVQLGTEETNYERPFTLNLLSNMDEEIVNKAIDAEENNAKQNNSENEKPKLNEDYRAKLDTVYADFFDDENEGLKRSMDLLDLLDEIE
;
A
#
# COMPACT_ATOMS: atom_id res chain seq x y z
N MET A 1 -4.23 5.59 -8.21
CA MET A 1 -2.81 5.96 -8.43
C MET A 1 -1.97 5.94 -7.15
N GLY A 2 -2.41 6.55 -6.04
CA GLY A 2 -1.63 6.57 -4.80
C GLY A 2 -1.24 5.18 -4.24
N GLY A 3 -2.11 4.17 -4.35
CA GLY A 3 -1.74 2.78 -3.99
C GLY A 3 -0.61 2.21 -4.85
N GLU A 4 -0.62 2.47 -6.16
CA GLU A 4 0.47 2.08 -7.06
C GLU A 4 1.77 2.80 -6.73
N MET A 5 1.70 4.05 -6.29
CA MET A 5 2.86 4.79 -5.78
C MET A 5 3.55 4.01 -4.67
N LEU A 6 2.80 3.61 -3.64
CA LEU A 6 3.32 2.89 -2.49
C LEU A 6 3.89 1.51 -2.88
N TYR A 7 3.27 0.80 -3.82
CA TYR A 7 3.84 -0.44 -4.37
C TYR A 7 5.21 -0.22 -5.01
N VAL A 8 5.33 0.78 -5.89
CA VAL A 8 6.58 1.08 -6.59
C VAL A 8 7.64 1.56 -5.59
N LEU A 9 7.29 2.44 -4.66
CA LEU A 9 8.20 2.95 -3.64
C LEU A 9 8.73 1.84 -2.74
N ARG A 10 7.84 1.01 -2.17
CA ARG A 10 8.23 -0.14 -1.35
C ARG A 10 9.16 -1.09 -2.10
N GLN A 11 8.88 -1.36 -3.37
CA GLN A 11 9.72 -2.22 -4.20
C GLN A 11 11.11 -1.60 -4.45
N ARG A 12 11.19 -0.29 -4.71
CA ARG A 12 12.46 0.41 -4.93
C ARG A 12 13.31 0.47 -3.66
N LEU A 13 12.71 0.82 -2.53
CA LEU A 13 13.38 0.85 -1.22
C LEU A 13 13.96 -0.54 -0.87
N LYS A 14 13.18 -1.60 -1.10
CA LYS A 14 13.64 -2.98 -0.94
C LYS A 14 14.78 -3.34 -1.88
N ALA A 15 14.70 -2.97 -3.16
CA ALA A 15 15.75 -3.26 -4.14
C ALA A 15 17.07 -2.56 -3.83
N GLN A 16 17.00 -1.36 -3.22
CA GLN A 16 18.16 -0.59 -2.75
C GLN A 16 18.66 -1.05 -1.37
N LYS A 17 18.02 -2.04 -0.74
CA LYS A 17 18.33 -2.52 0.60
C LYS A 17 18.34 -1.39 1.64
N ILE A 18 17.39 -0.46 1.51
CA ILE A 18 17.15 0.55 2.54
C ILE A 18 16.72 -0.15 3.82
N ASP A 19 17.20 0.39 4.94
CA ASP A 19 16.85 -0.08 6.27
C ASP A 19 15.33 -0.15 6.48
N ILE A 20 14.89 -1.12 7.28
CA ILE A 20 13.46 -1.40 7.44
C ILE A 20 12.74 -0.27 8.18
N ASP A 21 13.38 0.34 9.18
CA ASP A 21 12.77 1.41 9.97
C ASP A 21 12.59 2.66 9.10
N LYS A 22 13.59 2.97 8.26
CA LYS A 22 13.47 4.05 7.26
C LYS A 22 12.42 3.76 6.20
N THR A 23 12.28 2.50 5.79
CA THR A 23 11.26 2.10 4.83
C THR A 23 9.86 2.29 5.42
N ILE A 24 9.64 1.87 6.66
CA ILE A 24 8.38 2.07 7.39
C ILE A 24 8.09 3.56 7.50
N GLN A 25 9.06 4.35 7.96
CA GLN A 25 8.92 5.81 8.08
C GLN A 25 8.48 6.46 6.76
N VAL A 26 9.13 6.11 5.64
CA VAL A 26 8.77 6.66 4.32
C VAL A 26 7.34 6.26 3.92
N LEU A 27 6.95 5.00 4.13
CA LEU A 27 5.62 4.53 3.76
C LEU A 27 4.52 5.16 4.64
N ASP A 28 4.78 5.33 5.93
CA ASP A 28 3.88 6.03 6.87
C ASP A 28 3.70 7.50 6.46
N ASP A 29 4.82 8.23 6.27
CA ASP A 29 4.80 9.65 5.88
C ASP A 29 4.05 9.88 4.57
N VAL A 30 4.33 9.06 3.54
CA VAL A 30 3.68 9.15 2.23
C VAL A 30 2.20 8.80 2.34
N THR A 31 1.83 7.80 3.15
CA THR A 31 0.42 7.42 3.32
C THR A 31 -0.38 8.49 4.04
N ILE A 32 0.18 9.09 5.10
CA ILE A 32 -0.47 10.19 5.83
C ILE A 32 -0.67 11.40 4.91
N ALA A 33 0.35 11.77 4.12
CA ALA A 33 0.25 12.87 3.18
C ALA A 33 -0.76 12.58 2.06
N LEU A 34 -0.78 11.36 1.52
CA LEU A 34 -1.73 10.94 0.48
C LEU A 34 -3.17 10.93 0.96
N LEU A 35 -3.41 10.46 2.19
CA LEU A 35 -4.73 10.30 2.79
C LEU A 35 -5.10 11.49 3.70
N ASN A 36 -4.52 12.65 3.43
CA ASN A 36 -4.88 13.86 4.14
C ASN A 36 -6.37 14.19 3.89
N PRO A 37 -7.17 14.45 4.94
CA PRO A 37 -8.60 14.74 4.81
C PRO A 37 -8.92 15.83 3.79
N LYS A 38 -8.04 16.81 3.60
CA LYS A 38 -8.22 17.91 2.64
C LYS A 38 -8.11 17.46 1.18
N ILE A 39 -7.19 16.55 0.88
CA ILE A 39 -7.12 15.91 -0.43
C ILE A 39 -8.34 15.01 -0.60
N LEU A 40 -8.74 14.28 0.44
CA LEU A 40 -9.84 13.33 0.34
C LEU A 40 -11.21 14.00 0.16
N SER A 41 -11.50 15.10 0.85
CA SER A 41 -12.77 15.82 0.70
C SER A 41 -13.00 16.25 -0.74
N SER A 42 -11.99 16.87 -1.36
CA SER A 42 -12.09 17.29 -2.77
C SER A 42 -12.28 16.16 -3.76
N ILE A 43 -11.77 14.94 -3.47
CA ILE A 43 -11.92 13.77 -4.34
C ILE A 43 -13.34 13.17 -4.27
N PHE A 44 -14.00 13.27 -3.12
CA PHE A 44 -15.33 12.70 -2.89
C PHE A 44 -16.46 13.73 -3.05
N GLU A 45 -16.13 14.98 -3.36
CA GLU A 45 -17.08 16.02 -3.75
C GLU A 45 -17.35 16.01 -5.26
N ALA A 46 -18.53 16.51 -5.65
CA ALA A 46 -18.88 16.65 -7.06
C ALA A 46 -18.07 17.77 -7.70
N SER A 47 -16.92 17.43 -8.26
CA SER A 47 -15.97 18.34 -8.90
C SER A 47 -15.66 17.86 -10.33
N PRO A 48 -15.31 18.75 -11.27
CA PRO A 48 -14.73 18.33 -12.54
C PRO A 48 -13.52 17.42 -12.33
N MET A 49 -13.27 16.54 -13.31
CA MET A 49 -12.16 15.61 -13.24
C MET A 49 -10.83 16.36 -13.10
N ILE A 50 -10.03 15.97 -12.11
CA ILE A 50 -8.70 16.54 -11.88
C ILE A 50 -7.82 16.25 -13.10
N GLU A 51 -7.24 17.30 -13.68
CA GLU A 51 -6.34 17.15 -14.82
C GLU A 51 -5.06 16.40 -14.43
N ILE A 52 -4.53 15.57 -15.34
CA ILE A 52 -3.34 14.77 -15.08
C ILE A 52 -2.12 15.60 -14.64
N PRO A 53 -1.83 16.81 -15.18
CA PRO A 53 -0.74 17.65 -14.70
C PRO A 53 -0.91 18.10 -13.24
N GLN A 54 -2.13 18.45 -12.82
CA GLN A 54 -2.43 18.81 -11.44
C GLN A 54 -2.27 17.59 -10.53
N LEU A 55 -2.86 16.46 -10.90
CA LEU A 55 -2.72 15.19 -10.18
C LEU A 55 -1.24 14.78 -10.03
N ARG A 56 -0.43 15.01 -11.07
CA ARG A 56 1.02 14.78 -11.03
C ARG A 56 1.70 15.66 -9.99
N SER A 57 1.42 16.96 -9.98
CA SER A 57 2.00 17.91 -9.03
C SER A 57 1.67 17.52 -7.58
N THR A 58 0.41 17.13 -7.33
CA THR A 58 -0.03 16.64 -6.02
C THR A 58 0.72 15.37 -5.61
N LEU A 59 0.77 14.35 -6.47
CA LEU A 59 1.45 13.09 -6.15
C LEU A 59 2.97 13.25 -6.00
N GLU A 60 3.60 14.15 -6.75
CA GLU A 60 5.00 14.50 -6.58
C GLU A 60 5.26 15.14 -5.22
N SER A 61 4.40 16.07 -4.81
CA SER A 61 4.48 16.71 -3.50
C SER A 61 4.29 15.71 -2.36
N VAL A 62 3.37 14.75 -2.51
CA VAL A 62 3.14 13.65 -1.55
C VAL A 62 4.34 12.70 -1.46
N ALA A 63 4.96 12.32 -2.59
CA ALA A 63 6.12 11.44 -2.55
C ALA A 63 7.33 12.11 -1.86
N LEU A 64 7.53 13.40 -2.13
CA LEU A 64 8.67 14.19 -1.68
C LEU A 64 8.48 14.84 -0.30
N SER A 65 7.30 14.71 0.32
CA SER A 65 7.06 15.15 1.70
C SER A 65 7.68 14.24 2.76
N SER A 66 8.08 13.03 2.36
CA SER A 66 8.84 12.10 3.20
C SER A 66 10.32 12.45 3.22
N ILE A 67 11.11 11.73 4.03
CA ILE A 67 12.59 11.84 4.05
C ILE A 67 13.24 11.39 2.73
N MET A 68 12.51 10.67 1.87
CA MET A 68 13.01 10.13 0.62
C MET A 68 13.32 11.23 -0.40
N LYS A 69 14.46 11.12 -1.08
CA LYS A 69 14.86 12.03 -2.17
C LYS A 69 14.72 11.31 -3.51
N LEU A 70 13.89 11.82 -4.40
CA LEU A 70 13.82 11.38 -5.79
C LEU A 70 14.31 12.50 -6.71
N ASP A 71 15.20 12.15 -7.64
CA ASP A 71 15.53 13.03 -8.75
C ASP A 71 14.38 13.06 -9.78
N LYS A 72 14.43 14.06 -10.67
CA LYS A 72 13.40 14.26 -11.71
C LYS A 72 13.17 13.03 -12.58
N SER A 73 14.22 12.33 -13.01
CA SER A 73 14.07 11.13 -13.84
C SER A 73 13.42 9.98 -13.06
N SER A 74 13.75 9.83 -11.78
CA SER A 74 13.13 8.84 -10.90
C SER A 74 11.65 9.14 -10.64
N MET A 75 11.27 10.41 -10.51
CA MET A 75 9.88 10.87 -10.40
C MET A 75 9.09 10.66 -11.69
N ASP A 76 9.66 11.00 -12.85
CA ASP A 76 9.06 10.75 -14.17
C ASP A 76 8.72 9.27 -14.33
N LYS A 77 9.70 8.39 -14.07
CA LYS A 77 9.50 6.94 -14.13
C LYS A 77 8.50 6.43 -13.10
N LEU A 78 8.44 7.03 -11.90
CA LEU A 78 7.45 6.64 -10.89
C LEU A 78 6.04 6.94 -11.43
N PHE A 79 5.84 8.12 -11.99
CA PHE A 79 4.56 8.53 -12.55
C PHE A 79 4.13 7.68 -13.74
N ASP A 80 5.03 7.40 -14.68
CA ASP A 80 4.74 6.52 -15.82
C ASP A 80 4.32 5.11 -15.36
N LEU A 81 5.01 4.55 -14.36
CA LEU A 81 4.65 3.25 -13.79
C LEU A 81 3.26 3.27 -13.14
N MET A 82 2.94 4.33 -12.39
CA MET A 82 1.61 4.48 -11.76
C MET A 82 0.50 4.60 -12.80
N ILE A 83 0.67 5.50 -13.79
CA ILE A 83 -0.33 5.72 -14.85
C ILE A 83 -0.56 4.43 -15.64
N MET A 84 0.51 3.79 -16.11
CA MET A 84 0.36 2.62 -16.96
C MET A 84 -0.27 1.45 -16.20
N MET A 85 0.01 1.30 -14.90
CA MET A 85 -0.62 0.27 -14.09
C MET A 85 -2.11 0.55 -13.85
N VAL A 86 -2.48 1.79 -13.51
CA VAL A 86 -3.90 2.15 -13.36
C VAL A 86 -4.65 1.99 -14.69
N LYS A 87 -4.06 2.46 -15.81
CA LYS A 87 -4.62 2.28 -17.14
C LYS A 87 -4.86 0.80 -17.45
N TYR A 88 -3.88 -0.06 -17.17
CA TYR A 88 -4.01 -1.51 -17.34
C TYR A 88 -5.15 -2.08 -16.48
N GLN A 89 -5.19 -1.76 -15.18
CA GLN A 89 -6.20 -2.27 -14.26
C GLN A 89 -7.62 -1.86 -14.65
N LEU A 90 -7.83 -0.58 -15.02
CA LEU A 90 -9.12 -0.11 -15.51
C LEU A 90 -9.48 -0.76 -16.84
N THR A 91 -8.52 -0.93 -17.75
CA THR A 91 -8.74 -1.61 -19.04
C THR A 91 -9.17 -3.07 -18.83
N ALA A 92 -8.52 -3.78 -17.90
CA ALA A 92 -8.77 -5.19 -17.61
C ALA A 92 -9.99 -5.46 -16.72
N ALA A 93 -10.51 -4.44 -16.02
CA ALA A 93 -11.70 -4.58 -15.17
C ALA A 93 -12.91 -5.08 -15.98
N THR A 94 -13.62 -6.05 -15.43
CA THR A 94 -14.73 -6.77 -16.07
C THR A 94 -16.11 -6.19 -15.73
N GLY A 95 -16.17 -5.33 -14.72
CA GLY A 95 -17.39 -4.65 -14.32
C GLY A 95 -17.18 -3.57 -13.25
N PRO A 96 -18.23 -2.80 -12.93
CA PRO A 96 -18.18 -1.68 -12.00
C PRO A 96 -17.82 -2.07 -10.58
N ARG A 97 -18.26 -3.25 -10.14
CA ARG A 97 -17.97 -3.71 -8.78
C ARG A 97 -16.48 -4.04 -8.63
N GLU A 98 -15.86 -4.60 -9.66
CA GLU A 98 -14.42 -4.87 -9.72
C GLU A 98 -13.61 -3.59 -9.62
N VAL A 99 -14.07 -2.49 -10.23
CA VAL A 99 -13.40 -1.18 -10.11
C VAL A 99 -13.30 -0.77 -8.65
N ILE A 100 -14.36 -0.95 -7.86
CA ILE A 100 -14.33 -0.68 -6.42
C ILE A 100 -13.40 -1.66 -5.70
N LEU A 101 -13.48 -2.96 -6.02
CA LEU A 101 -12.62 -3.98 -5.42
C LEU A 101 -11.12 -3.74 -5.69
N ILE A 102 -10.77 -3.20 -6.85
CA ILE A 102 -9.41 -2.78 -7.20
C ILE A 102 -8.95 -1.71 -6.21
N ILE A 103 -9.76 -0.67 -6.01
CA ILE A 103 -9.46 0.40 -5.06
C ILE A 103 -9.30 -0.18 -3.64
N LEU A 104 -10.22 -1.06 -3.22
CA LEU A 104 -10.15 -1.68 -1.90
C LEU A 104 -8.91 -2.58 -1.71
N ASN A 105 -8.47 -3.30 -2.76
CA ASN A 105 -7.19 -4.03 -2.72
C ASN A 105 -6.01 -3.09 -2.46
N HIS A 106 -6.01 -1.87 -3.01
CA HIS A 106 -4.98 -0.87 -2.68
C HIS A 106 -5.07 -0.41 -1.23
N ILE A 107 -6.28 -0.17 -0.71
CA ILE A 107 -6.50 0.23 0.68
C ILE A 107 -6.04 -0.86 1.66
N ASP A 108 -6.35 -2.13 1.38
CA ASP A 108 -5.87 -3.26 2.18
C ASP A 108 -4.35 -3.31 2.19
N ALA A 109 -3.72 -3.10 1.04
CA ALA A 109 -2.28 -3.12 0.98
C ALA A 109 -1.63 -1.89 1.66
N MET A 110 -2.27 -0.72 1.64
CA MET A 110 -1.85 0.43 2.45
C MET A 110 -1.90 0.10 3.93
N ARG A 111 -2.99 -0.54 4.38
CA ARG A 111 -3.15 -1.02 5.75
C ARG A 111 -2.03 -1.97 6.16
N ASP A 112 -1.62 -2.88 5.28
CA ASP A 112 -0.53 -3.83 5.52
C ASP A 112 0.87 -3.19 5.47
N MET A 113 1.00 -1.98 4.91
CA MET A 113 2.28 -1.29 4.73
C MET A 113 2.62 -0.32 5.85
N VAL A 114 1.61 0.23 6.52
CA VAL A 114 1.78 1.27 7.52
C VAL A 114 1.83 0.71 8.93
N SER A 115 2.66 1.30 9.79
CA SER A 115 2.78 0.92 11.21
C SER A 115 2.31 2.03 12.15
N ASP A 116 2.36 3.28 11.68
CA ASP A 116 1.88 4.44 12.44
C ASP A 116 0.36 4.38 12.69
N VAL A 117 -0.04 4.71 13.92
CA VAL A 117 -1.44 4.67 14.37
C VAL A 117 -2.30 5.68 13.62
N ASN A 118 -1.76 6.86 13.30
CA ASN A 118 -2.50 7.87 12.55
C ASN A 118 -2.66 7.45 11.08
N ALA A 119 -1.61 6.90 10.48
CA ALA A 119 -1.71 6.30 9.14
C ALA A 119 -2.78 5.21 9.07
N GLN A 120 -2.83 4.31 10.06
CA GLN A 120 -3.88 3.27 10.17
C GLN A 120 -5.29 3.85 10.31
N LYS A 121 -5.44 4.94 11.08
CA LYS A 121 -6.72 5.67 11.20
C LYS A 121 -7.13 6.29 9.87
N CYS A 122 -6.21 6.97 9.16
CA CYS A 122 -6.46 7.54 7.83
C CYS A 122 -6.91 6.47 6.83
N VAL A 123 -6.22 5.32 6.78
CA VAL A 123 -6.60 4.18 5.92
C VAL A 123 -8.00 3.67 6.24
N SER A 124 -8.34 3.56 7.53
CA SER A 124 -9.66 3.11 7.98
C SER A 124 -10.77 4.12 7.64
N MET A 125 -10.51 5.41 7.80
CA MET A 125 -11.43 6.48 7.40
C MET A 125 -11.70 6.44 5.89
N VAL A 126 -10.65 6.36 5.08
CA VAL A 126 -10.75 6.31 3.61
C VAL A 126 -11.52 5.08 3.15
N HIS A 127 -11.33 3.93 3.79
CA HIS A 127 -12.13 2.76 3.52
C HIS A 127 -13.63 3.07 3.68
N GLN A 128 -14.03 3.69 4.80
CA GLN A 128 -15.44 4.06 5.02
C GLN A 128 -15.95 5.07 3.98
N MET A 129 -15.14 6.08 3.63
CA MET A 129 -15.50 7.05 2.59
C MET A 129 -15.75 6.37 1.24
N ILE A 130 -14.89 5.42 0.84
CA ILE A 130 -15.05 4.65 -0.40
C ILE A 130 -16.37 3.87 -0.38
N ILE A 131 -16.66 3.13 0.69
CA ILE A 131 -17.89 2.33 0.77
C ILE A 131 -19.13 3.22 0.74
N ASN A 132 -19.12 4.32 1.48
CA ASN A 132 -20.26 5.23 1.55
C ASN A 132 -20.52 5.92 0.21
N PHE A 133 -19.47 6.42 -0.45
CA PHE A 133 -19.58 7.11 -1.72
C PHE A 133 -19.97 6.16 -2.86
N TYR A 134 -19.14 5.15 -3.13
CA TYR A 134 -19.36 4.24 -4.25
C TYR A 134 -20.55 3.31 -4.03
N GLY A 135 -20.92 3.02 -2.77
CA GLY A 135 -22.13 2.28 -2.46
C GLY A 135 -23.42 2.98 -2.91
N CYS A 136 -23.41 4.32 -2.94
CA CYS A 136 -24.56 5.12 -3.36
C CYS A 136 -24.65 5.33 -4.88
N LEU A 137 -23.55 5.10 -5.61
CA LEU A 137 -23.53 5.19 -7.06
C LEU A 137 -24.16 3.96 -7.72
N THR A 138 -24.67 4.16 -8.92
CA THR A 138 -25.15 3.12 -9.81
C THR A 138 -24.02 2.42 -10.54
N PHE A 139 -24.28 1.19 -11.00
CA PHE A 139 -23.32 0.45 -11.83
C PHE A 139 -22.91 1.25 -13.07
N ASP A 140 -23.86 1.94 -13.72
CA ASP A 140 -23.56 2.71 -14.93
C ASP A 140 -22.71 3.96 -14.64
N GLU A 141 -22.98 4.69 -13.55
CA GLU A 141 -22.17 5.85 -13.14
C GLU A 141 -20.71 5.47 -12.93
N ILE A 142 -20.44 4.36 -12.25
CA ILE A 142 -19.08 3.87 -12.02
C ILE A 142 -18.43 3.40 -13.33
N TRP A 143 -19.19 2.71 -14.18
CA TRP A 143 -18.67 2.28 -15.48
C TRP A 143 -18.32 3.45 -16.40
N ASN A 144 -19.14 4.51 -16.36
CA ASN A 144 -18.91 5.74 -17.10
C ASN A 144 -17.71 6.49 -16.53
N ALA A 145 -17.56 6.58 -15.20
CA ALA A 145 -16.38 7.16 -14.56
C ALA A 145 -15.09 6.43 -14.98
N ARG A 146 -15.11 5.08 -15.01
CA ARG A 146 -14.01 4.26 -15.55
C ARG A 146 -13.71 4.65 -17.00
N GLN A 147 -14.73 4.81 -17.84
CA GLN A 147 -14.51 5.16 -19.25
C GLN A 147 -13.90 6.56 -19.41
N SER A 148 -14.37 7.54 -18.65
CA SER A 148 -13.77 8.89 -18.63
C SER A 148 -12.30 8.84 -18.24
N CYS A 149 -11.94 8.08 -17.19
CA CYS A 149 -10.56 7.85 -16.82
C CYS A 149 -9.73 7.21 -17.95
N LEU A 150 -10.28 6.22 -18.65
CA LEU A 150 -9.56 5.58 -19.76
C LEU A 150 -9.31 6.52 -20.94
N ASN A 151 -10.26 7.42 -21.23
CA ASN A 151 -10.11 8.41 -22.28
C ASN A 151 -8.98 9.39 -21.95
N GLU A 152 -8.93 9.91 -20.72
CA GLU A 152 -7.82 10.79 -20.27
C GLU A 152 -6.46 10.07 -20.29
N LEU A 153 -6.45 8.76 -20.05
CA LEU A 153 -5.23 7.95 -20.05
C LEU A 153 -4.84 7.41 -21.44
N GLU A 154 -5.63 7.66 -22.49
CA GLU A 154 -5.44 7.07 -23.82
C GLU A 154 -4.07 7.39 -24.41
N SER A 155 -3.63 8.64 -24.30
CA SER A 155 -2.37 9.14 -24.85
C SER A 155 -1.11 8.53 -24.19
N TYR A 156 -1.24 7.98 -22.98
CA TYR A 156 -0.12 7.39 -22.24
C TYR A 156 0.14 5.96 -22.69
N ASN A 157 1.21 5.76 -23.49
CA ASN A 157 1.59 4.47 -24.06
C ASN A 157 3.07 4.18 -23.80
N VAL A 158 3.42 4.01 -22.52
CA VAL A 158 4.78 3.73 -22.08
C VAL A 158 4.96 2.23 -21.83
N ARG A 159 6.09 1.68 -22.27
CA ARG A 159 6.45 0.27 -22.01
C ARG A 159 6.87 0.07 -20.56
N VAL A 160 6.20 -0.85 -19.88
CA VAL A 160 6.45 -1.18 -18.48
C VAL A 160 7.05 -2.57 -18.37
N SER A 161 8.30 -2.64 -17.89
CA SER A 161 9.05 -3.90 -17.86
C SER A 161 8.35 -5.04 -17.11
N ILE A 162 7.63 -4.75 -16.03
CA ILE A 162 6.91 -5.80 -15.28
C ILE A 162 5.69 -6.33 -16.03
N LEU A 163 4.99 -5.48 -16.80
CA LEU A 163 3.86 -5.89 -17.63
C LEU A 163 4.35 -6.72 -18.83
N LEU A 164 5.43 -6.29 -19.47
CA LEU A 164 6.10 -7.04 -20.55
C LEU A 164 6.55 -8.43 -20.07
N ARG A 165 7.25 -8.52 -18.93
CA ARG A 165 7.72 -9.80 -18.37
C ARG A 165 6.59 -10.75 -18.00
N ARG A 166 5.41 -10.23 -17.67
CA ARG A 166 4.21 -11.03 -17.36
C ARG A 166 3.29 -11.21 -18.56
N SER A 167 3.72 -10.81 -19.76
CA SER A 167 2.93 -10.87 -21.00
C SER A 167 1.59 -10.13 -20.93
N LEU A 168 1.46 -9.15 -20.02
CA LEU A 168 0.27 -8.30 -19.86
C LEU A 168 0.32 -7.07 -20.78
N GLN A 169 1.48 -6.80 -21.38
CA GLN A 169 1.71 -5.75 -22.35
C GLN A 169 2.55 -6.31 -23.50
N ASN A 170 2.33 -5.81 -24.71
CA ASN A 170 3.10 -6.09 -25.91
C ASN A 170 4.22 -5.06 -26.12
N ASP A 171 5.13 -5.34 -27.05
CA ASP A 171 6.24 -4.44 -27.37
C ASP A 171 5.78 -3.12 -28.01
N ASP A 172 4.58 -3.06 -28.57
CA ASP A 172 3.92 -1.85 -29.09
C ASP A 172 3.19 -1.04 -28.00
N ALA A 173 3.41 -1.40 -26.72
CA ALA A 173 2.74 -0.86 -25.54
C ALA A 173 1.25 -1.17 -25.39
N SER A 174 0.63 -1.91 -26.31
CA SER A 174 -0.76 -2.39 -26.17
C SER A 174 -0.89 -3.42 -25.05
N PHE A 175 -2.08 -3.53 -24.44
CA PHE A 175 -2.32 -4.45 -23.33
C PHE A 175 -2.89 -5.79 -23.80
N ASN A 176 -2.42 -6.86 -23.15
CA ASN A 176 -3.00 -8.19 -23.25
C ASN A 176 -3.93 -8.41 -22.06
N ILE A 177 -5.23 -8.46 -22.33
CA ILE A 177 -6.25 -8.73 -21.31
C ILE A 177 -6.40 -10.24 -21.17
N THR A 178 -5.81 -10.81 -20.12
CA THR A 178 -5.96 -12.22 -19.80
C THR A 178 -7.25 -12.46 -19.01
N PRO A 179 -8.08 -13.45 -19.37
CA PRO A 179 -9.25 -13.81 -18.58
C PRO A 179 -8.86 -14.14 -17.14
N GLN A 180 -9.49 -13.47 -16.18
CA GLN A 180 -9.30 -13.74 -14.75
C GLN A 180 -10.42 -14.62 -14.21
N LYS A 181 -10.20 -15.22 -13.03
CA LYS A 181 -11.23 -16.01 -12.33
C LYS A 181 -12.44 -15.15 -11.97
N TYR A 182 -12.18 -13.89 -11.59
CA TYR A 182 -13.21 -12.89 -11.37
C TYR A 182 -13.65 -12.33 -12.73
N ASN A 183 -14.94 -12.37 -13.03
CA ASN A 183 -15.48 -11.81 -14.27
C ASN A 183 -16.98 -11.49 -14.14
N GLU A 184 -17.30 -10.21 -13.97
CA GLU A 184 -18.69 -9.75 -13.86
C GLU A 184 -19.50 -9.87 -15.14
N LYS A 185 -18.85 -9.94 -16.30
CA LYS A 185 -19.50 -9.87 -17.61
C LYS A 185 -20.51 -8.72 -17.69
N TYR A 186 -20.12 -7.54 -17.18
CA TYR A 186 -21.05 -6.44 -16.99
C TYR A 186 -21.72 -5.99 -18.30
N THR A 187 -20.99 -6.03 -19.42
CA THR A 187 -21.54 -5.71 -20.74
C THR A 187 -22.76 -6.55 -21.12
N GLU A 188 -22.81 -7.83 -20.71
CA GLU A 188 -23.93 -8.74 -20.97
C GLU A 188 -25.13 -8.42 -20.07
N HIS A 189 -24.87 -8.03 -18.82
CA HIS A 189 -25.88 -7.81 -17.78
C HIS A 189 -26.27 -6.33 -17.60
N ARG A 190 -25.70 -5.43 -18.41
CA ARG A 190 -25.86 -3.98 -18.28
C ARG A 190 -27.31 -3.55 -18.24
N ASN A 191 -28.18 -4.14 -19.07
CA ASN A 191 -29.59 -3.77 -19.14
C ASN A 191 -30.35 -3.97 -17.82
N ILE A 192 -29.88 -4.87 -16.95
CA ILE A 192 -30.51 -5.19 -15.66
C ILE A 192 -29.85 -4.40 -14.54
N LEU A 193 -28.52 -4.31 -14.55
CA LEU A 193 -27.74 -3.78 -13.44
C LEU A 193 -27.48 -2.28 -13.51
N ALA A 194 -27.51 -1.67 -14.70
CA ALA A 194 -27.04 -0.30 -14.93
C ALA A 194 -27.62 0.73 -13.96
N SER A 195 -28.94 0.71 -13.72
CA SER A 195 -29.64 1.66 -12.86
C SER A 195 -29.69 1.26 -11.38
N MET A 196 -29.20 0.07 -11.02
CA MET A 196 -29.15 -0.37 -9.62
C MET A 196 -27.98 0.30 -8.92
N ARG A 197 -28.14 0.66 -7.65
CA ARG A 197 -27.01 1.10 -6.83
C ARG A 197 -26.19 -0.08 -6.35
N ILE A 198 -24.89 0.13 -6.18
CA ILE A 198 -23.98 -0.92 -5.74
C ILE A 198 -24.41 -1.55 -4.41
N LYS A 199 -24.83 -0.73 -3.43
CA LYS A 199 -25.25 -1.22 -2.11
C LYS A 199 -26.55 -2.03 -2.11
N ASP A 200 -27.37 -1.87 -3.16
CA ASP A 200 -28.69 -2.52 -3.25
C ASP A 200 -28.60 -3.92 -3.89
N VAL A 201 -27.44 -4.31 -4.42
CA VAL A 201 -27.22 -5.59 -5.09
C VAL A 201 -26.39 -6.54 -4.22
N SER A 202 -26.90 -7.76 -4.02
CA SER A 202 -26.17 -8.79 -3.26
C SER A 202 -24.84 -9.15 -3.94
N PRO A 203 -23.74 -9.30 -3.17
CA PRO A 203 -22.42 -9.60 -3.73
C PRO A 203 -22.43 -10.82 -4.66
N GLU A 204 -23.20 -11.86 -4.35
CA GLU A 204 -23.29 -13.11 -5.10
C GLU A 204 -23.76 -12.91 -6.55
N THR A 205 -24.54 -11.85 -6.80
CA THR A 205 -25.06 -11.50 -8.12
C THR A 205 -23.97 -10.97 -9.05
N CYS A 206 -22.90 -10.38 -8.49
CA CYS A 206 -21.81 -9.74 -9.24
C CYS A 206 -20.46 -10.38 -8.89
N CYS A 207 -20.35 -11.71 -8.97
CA CYS A 207 -19.12 -12.49 -8.73
C CYS A 207 -18.55 -12.44 -7.29
N GLY A 208 -19.25 -11.80 -6.35
CA GLY A 208 -18.88 -11.66 -4.95
C GLY A 208 -17.71 -10.69 -4.73
N GLY A 209 -16.98 -10.90 -3.64
CA GLY A 209 -15.86 -10.03 -3.20
C GLY A 209 -16.35 -9.12 -2.08
N SER A 210 -15.74 -9.19 -0.91
CA SER A 210 -16.24 -8.43 0.24
C SER A 210 -15.85 -6.95 0.13
N PHE A 211 -16.71 -6.08 0.65
CA PHE A 211 -16.47 -4.65 0.87
C PHE A 211 -16.14 -4.32 2.34
N ASP A 212 -16.08 -5.35 3.20
CA ASP A 212 -15.75 -5.19 4.61
C ASP A 212 -14.29 -4.79 4.77
N ALA A 213 -13.93 -4.19 5.91
CA ALA A 213 -12.57 -3.72 6.16
C ALA A 213 -11.49 -4.82 6.05
N PHE A 214 -11.85 -6.08 6.29
CA PHE A 214 -10.94 -7.24 6.26
C PHE A 214 -11.54 -8.42 5.49
N GLY A 215 -11.97 -8.17 4.26
CA GLY A 215 -12.62 -9.17 3.41
C GLY A 215 -11.81 -9.62 2.20
N ASP A 216 -12.06 -10.83 1.69
CA ASP A 216 -11.47 -11.26 0.41
C ASP A 216 -12.12 -10.51 -0.77
N ARG A 217 -11.30 -9.72 -1.48
CA ARG A 217 -11.73 -8.97 -2.67
C ARG A 217 -11.97 -9.85 -3.89
N LYS A 218 -11.51 -11.11 -3.90
CA LYS A 218 -11.59 -12.09 -5.01
C LYS A 218 -10.88 -11.73 -6.33
N THR A 219 -10.77 -10.45 -6.69
CA THR A 219 -10.02 -10.00 -7.87
C THR A 219 -8.50 -9.93 -7.60
N LEU A 220 -7.71 -10.18 -8.66
CA LEU A 220 -6.25 -10.00 -8.64
C LEU A 220 -5.84 -8.58 -9.00
N LEU A 221 -6.71 -7.81 -9.64
CA LEU A 221 -6.44 -6.42 -9.98
C LEU A 221 -6.37 -5.56 -8.71
N GLY A 222 -5.47 -4.58 -8.69
CA GLY A 222 -5.18 -3.77 -7.50
C GLY A 222 -4.26 -4.43 -6.47
N LYS A 223 -3.97 -5.73 -6.57
CA LYS A 223 -2.94 -6.39 -5.76
C LYS A 223 -1.53 -6.04 -6.26
N ASN A 224 -0.55 -6.08 -5.35
CA ASN A 224 0.83 -5.73 -5.67
C ASN A 224 1.48 -6.72 -6.68
N ILE A 225 1.65 -6.28 -7.93
CA ILE A 225 2.23 -7.08 -9.03
C ILE A 225 3.71 -7.46 -8.83
N TYR A 226 4.42 -6.68 -8.00
CA TYR A 226 5.85 -6.84 -7.76
C TYR A 226 6.13 -7.98 -6.78
N LEU A 227 5.11 -8.49 -6.09
CA LEU A 227 5.25 -9.67 -5.25
C LEU A 227 5.43 -10.93 -6.10
N PRO A 228 6.35 -11.84 -5.72
CA PRO A 228 6.50 -13.14 -6.39
C PRO A 228 5.22 -13.97 -6.37
N THR A 229 4.38 -13.75 -5.36
CA THR A 229 3.10 -14.46 -5.17
C THR A 229 1.95 -13.90 -6.02
N TYR A 230 2.16 -12.82 -6.78
CA TYR A 230 1.11 -12.25 -7.62
C TYR A 230 0.71 -13.22 -8.76
N GLY A 231 -0.58 -13.54 -8.81
CA GLY A 231 -1.16 -14.52 -9.74
C GLY A 231 -1.10 -15.97 -9.25
N ILE A 232 -0.50 -16.24 -8.09
CA ILE A 232 -0.50 -17.57 -7.47
C ILE A 232 -1.79 -17.70 -6.64
N THR A 233 -2.69 -18.59 -7.06
CA THR A 233 -3.93 -18.91 -6.35
C THR A 233 -3.66 -19.53 -4.98
N GLU A 234 -4.53 -19.22 -4.01
CA GLU A 234 -4.44 -19.67 -2.60
C GLU A 234 -4.33 -21.18 -2.40
N SER A 235 -4.70 -22.00 -3.38
CA SER A 235 -4.46 -23.45 -3.35
C SER A 235 -2.98 -23.79 -3.14
N THR A 236 -2.08 -22.97 -3.70
CA THR A 236 -0.62 -23.16 -3.60
C THR A 236 -0.03 -22.53 -2.33
N ARG A 237 -0.75 -21.59 -1.70
CA ARG A 237 -0.36 -20.97 -0.41
C ARG A 237 -0.53 -21.93 0.75
N ARG A 238 -1.54 -22.81 0.72
CA ARG A 238 -1.72 -23.84 1.74
C ARG A 238 -0.55 -24.81 1.75
N ASP A 239 -0.11 -25.30 0.59
CA ASP A 239 1.02 -26.23 0.52
C ASP A 239 2.34 -25.61 1.01
N SER A 240 2.57 -24.31 0.73
CA SER A 240 3.79 -23.61 1.14
C SER A 240 3.77 -23.16 2.62
N GLN A 241 2.60 -22.80 3.18
CA GLN A 241 2.46 -22.56 4.61
C GLN A 241 2.47 -23.87 5.43
N GLN A 242 2.00 -24.97 4.85
CA GLN A 242 2.01 -26.29 5.48
C GLN A 242 3.43 -26.87 5.49
N LEU A 243 4.22 -26.67 4.42
CA LEU A 243 5.66 -26.96 4.41
C LEU A 243 6.46 -26.12 5.45
N LEU A 244 6.13 -24.83 5.60
CA LEU A 244 6.76 -23.97 6.61
C LEU A 244 6.35 -24.33 8.05
N ARG A 245 5.07 -24.70 8.28
CA ARG A 245 4.60 -25.21 9.58
C ARG A 245 5.21 -26.57 9.92
N ASP A 246 5.31 -27.48 8.96
CA ASP A 246 5.93 -28.80 9.18
C ASP A 246 7.41 -28.68 9.53
N CYS A 247 8.13 -27.70 8.95
CA CYS A 247 9.52 -27.45 9.30
C CYS A 247 9.67 -26.95 10.75
N GLY A 248 8.78 -26.06 11.20
CA GLY A 248 8.74 -25.57 12.59
C GLY A 248 8.38 -26.67 13.59
N VAL A 249 7.33 -27.45 13.29
CA VAL A 249 6.86 -28.55 14.16
C VAL A 249 7.91 -29.67 14.24
N LYS A 250 8.62 -29.96 13.14
CA LYS A 250 9.73 -30.93 13.12
C LYS A 250 10.94 -30.46 13.93
N ALA A 251 11.26 -29.16 13.90
CA ALA A 251 12.31 -28.59 14.73
C ALA A 251 11.97 -28.62 16.23
N GLU A 252 10.72 -28.33 16.59
CA GLU A 252 10.26 -28.39 17.98
C GLU A 252 10.18 -29.82 18.51
N LEU A 253 9.67 -30.78 17.72
CA LEU A 253 9.68 -32.20 18.06
C LEU A 253 11.10 -32.76 18.20
N GLY A 254 12.01 -32.36 17.33
CA GLY A 254 13.44 -32.72 17.45
C GLY A 254 14.06 -32.17 18.73
N MET A 255 13.73 -30.94 19.11
CA MET A 255 14.22 -30.32 20.34
C MET A 255 13.68 -31.04 21.60
N LEU A 256 12.42 -31.47 21.58
CA LEU A 256 11.81 -32.26 22.65
C LEU A 256 12.40 -33.68 22.74
N ALA A 257 12.65 -34.33 21.61
CA ALA A 257 13.28 -35.65 21.55
C ALA A 257 14.72 -35.64 22.11
N VAL A 258 15.47 -34.55 21.87
CA VAL A 258 16.79 -34.31 22.46
C VAL A 258 16.71 -34.06 23.97
N GLN A 259 15.72 -33.30 24.45
CA GLN A 259 15.51 -33.06 25.89
C GLN A 259 15.04 -34.31 26.64
N LEU A 260 14.34 -35.21 25.96
CA LEU A 260 13.91 -36.51 26.49
C LEU A 260 15.01 -37.59 26.42
N GLY A 261 16.19 -37.28 25.87
CA GLY A 261 17.34 -38.18 25.81
C GLY A 261 17.18 -39.34 24.82
N THR A 262 16.33 -39.19 23.81
CA THR A 262 15.98 -40.28 22.88
C THR A 262 16.87 -40.36 21.64
N GLU A 263 17.69 -39.34 21.33
CA GLU A 263 18.60 -39.33 20.17
C GLU A 263 19.94 -38.61 20.44
N GLU A 264 21.05 -39.17 19.93
CA GLU A 264 22.41 -38.58 19.99
C GLU A 264 22.67 -37.58 18.84
N THR A 265 23.45 -36.54 19.13
CA THR A 265 23.48 -35.23 18.45
C THR A 265 24.28 -35.15 17.15
N ASN A 266 23.76 -34.40 16.17
CA ASN A 266 24.53 -33.56 15.25
C ASN A 266 23.70 -32.35 14.79
N TYR A 267 23.51 -31.37 15.68
CA TYR A 267 22.95 -30.06 15.31
C TYR A 267 23.77 -28.96 15.97
N GLU A 268 24.50 -28.18 15.15
CA GLU A 268 25.12 -26.93 15.58
C GLU A 268 24.04 -25.89 15.83
N ARG A 269 24.00 -25.38 17.07
CA ARG A 269 23.05 -24.35 17.50
C ARG A 269 23.45 -23.00 16.86
N PRO A 270 22.56 -22.28 16.15
CA PRO A 270 22.94 -21.05 15.45
C PRO A 270 23.15 -19.84 16.37
N PHE A 271 22.85 -19.93 17.66
CA PHE A 271 23.24 -18.94 18.65
C PHE A 271 23.16 -19.51 20.08
N THR A 272 23.99 -18.97 20.97
CA THR A 272 24.02 -19.28 22.40
C THR A 272 23.37 -18.13 23.15
N LEU A 273 22.37 -18.43 23.97
CA LEU A 273 21.61 -17.44 24.74
C LEU A 273 21.94 -17.64 26.22
N ASN A 274 22.85 -16.81 26.75
CA ASN A 274 23.19 -16.79 28.17
C ASN A 274 22.13 -15.97 28.91
N LEU A 275 21.24 -16.65 29.62
CA LEU A 275 20.30 -16.02 30.54
C LEU A 275 20.72 -16.40 31.96
N LEU A 276 21.02 -15.37 32.77
CA LEU A 276 21.41 -15.35 34.19
C LEU A 276 22.91 -15.12 34.44
N SER A 277 23.24 -13.87 34.74
CA SER A 277 24.41 -13.47 35.52
C SER A 277 24.13 -13.68 37.01
N ASN A 278 25.09 -14.26 37.74
CA ASN A 278 25.65 -13.68 38.98
C ASN A 278 26.80 -14.56 39.52
N MET A 279 27.92 -13.89 39.80
CA MET A 279 28.95 -14.08 40.87
C MET A 279 29.23 -15.53 41.34
N ASP A 280 30.45 -16.08 41.31
CA ASP A 280 31.70 -15.55 41.86
C ASP A 280 32.96 -16.28 41.32
N GLU A 281 34.08 -15.54 41.38
CA GLU A 281 35.49 -15.93 41.58
C GLU A 281 36.27 -16.87 40.62
N GLU A 282 37.26 -16.22 40.00
CA GLU A 282 38.70 -16.53 40.07
C GLU A 282 39.42 -17.26 38.90
N ILE A 283 40.48 -16.56 38.47
CA ILE A 283 41.83 -17.06 38.13
C ILE A 283 42.18 -17.29 36.64
N VAL A 284 42.86 -16.26 36.11
CA VAL A 284 44.25 -16.29 35.59
C VAL A 284 44.49 -16.14 34.07
N ASN A 285 45.01 -14.94 33.77
CA ASN A 285 46.16 -14.60 32.92
C ASN A 285 46.21 -15.07 31.46
N LYS A 286 46.26 -14.10 30.54
CA LYS A 286 47.56 -13.58 30.07
C LYS A 286 47.43 -12.23 29.36
N ALA A 287 48.27 -11.32 29.82
CA ALA A 287 48.57 -10.01 29.26
C ALA A 287 49.41 -10.11 27.98
N ILE A 288 49.41 -9.00 27.23
CA ILE A 288 50.52 -8.28 26.54
C ILE A 288 49.79 -7.22 25.67
N ASP A 289 49.65 -5.98 26.16
CA ASP A 289 50.57 -4.82 25.96
C ASP A 289 50.56 -4.33 24.49
N ALA A 290 50.45 -3.05 24.14
CA ALA A 290 50.52 -1.80 24.89
C ALA A 290 49.98 -0.63 24.04
N GLU A 291 49.46 0.34 24.79
CA GLU A 291 49.53 1.80 24.65
C GLU A 291 48.92 2.52 23.42
N GLU A 292 47.88 3.34 23.59
CA GLU A 292 47.77 4.65 24.28
C GLU A 292 48.00 5.82 23.30
N ASN A 293 46.94 6.54 22.91
CA ASN A 293 46.62 7.84 23.53
C ASN A 293 45.54 8.66 22.78
N ASN A 294 44.59 9.10 23.59
CA ASN A 294 43.90 10.39 23.62
C ASN A 294 42.81 10.78 22.61
N ALA A 295 41.58 10.63 23.12
CA ALA A 295 40.65 11.72 23.41
C ALA A 295 40.24 12.67 22.28
N LYS A 296 38.97 12.54 21.86
CA LYS A 296 38.04 13.68 21.80
C LYS A 296 36.60 13.19 21.83
N GLN A 297 36.01 13.37 23.00
CA GLN A 297 34.59 13.49 23.26
C GLN A 297 33.95 14.45 22.26
N ASN A 298 33.03 13.96 21.42
CA ASN A 298 32.08 14.79 20.70
C ASN A 298 30.70 14.16 20.85
N ASN A 299 29.84 14.89 21.55
CA ASN A 299 28.41 14.68 21.60
C ASN A 299 27.86 14.59 20.18
N SER A 300 27.34 13.44 19.78
CA SER A 300 26.43 13.35 18.65
C SER A 300 25.02 13.59 19.19
N GLU A 301 24.62 14.85 19.20
CA GLU A 301 23.23 15.23 19.36
C GLU A 301 22.35 14.41 18.41
N ASN A 302 21.16 14.04 18.90
CA ASN A 302 20.07 13.51 18.10
C ASN A 302 19.68 14.52 17.01
N GLU A 303 20.34 14.47 15.85
CA GLU A 303 19.85 15.13 14.64
C GLU A 303 18.55 14.42 14.23
N LYS A 304 17.42 15.05 14.56
CA LYS A 304 16.15 14.80 13.86
C LYS A 304 16.44 14.82 12.35
N PRO A 305 16.01 13.83 11.57
CA PRO A 305 16.21 13.87 10.13
C PRO A 305 15.54 15.14 9.59
N LYS A 306 16.32 16.02 8.95
CA LYS A 306 15.83 17.23 8.28
C LYS A 306 14.77 16.81 7.26
N LEU A 307 13.51 16.99 7.62
CA LEU A 307 12.35 16.80 6.77
C LEU A 307 12.40 17.79 5.62
N ASN A 308 11.79 17.41 4.49
CA ASN A 308 11.74 18.21 3.28
C ASN A 308 10.65 19.30 3.42
N GLU A 309 10.91 20.29 4.29
CA GLU A 309 9.96 21.34 4.69
C GLU A 309 9.35 22.07 3.49
N ASP A 310 10.12 22.28 2.42
CA ASP A 310 9.66 22.93 1.19
C ASP A 310 8.49 22.18 0.51
N TYR A 311 8.52 20.85 0.50
CA TYR A 311 7.45 20.05 -0.12
C TYR A 311 6.24 19.91 0.79
N ARG A 312 6.44 19.93 2.12
CA ARG A 312 5.34 20.07 3.07
C ARG A 312 4.64 21.42 2.91
N ALA A 313 5.38 22.52 2.78
CA ALA A 313 4.81 23.84 2.52
C ALA A 313 4.06 23.91 1.18
N LYS A 314 4.58 23.26 0.13
CA LYS A 314 3.84 23.08 -1.13
C LYS A 314 2.56 22.27 -0.95
N LEU A 315 2.60 21.18 -0.17
CA LEU A 315 1.40 20.42 0.17
C LEU A 315 0.42 21.28 0.96
N ASP A 316 0.87 22.11 1.89
CA ASP A 316 0.02 23.02 2.64
C ASP A 316 -0.64 24.08 1.76
N THR A 317 0.06 24.52 0.70
CA THR A 317 -0.53 25.39 -0.33
C THR A 317 -1.56 24.64 -1.15
N VAL A 318 -1.24 23.43 -1.63
CA VAL A 318 -2.21 22.56 -2.33
C VAL A 318 -3.43 22.27 -1.46
N TYR A 319 -3.23 22.03 -0.17
CA TYR A 319 -4.28 21.84 0.82
C TYR A 319 -5.13 23.09 1.03
N ALA A 320 -4.56 24.29 0.88
CA ALA A 320 -5.29 25.54 0.96
C ALA A 320 -6.07 25.80 -0.34
N ASP A 321 -5.49 25.49 -1.50
CA ASP A 321 -6.15 25.62 -2.80
C ASP A 321 -7.37 24.69 -2.94
N PHE A 322 -7.39 23.56 -2.23
CA PHE A 322 -8.58 22.70 -2.13
C PHE A 322 -9.69 23.25 -1.21
N PHE A 323 -9.42 24.32 -0.46
CA PHE A 323 -10.38 25.03 0.38
C PHE A 323 -10.50 26.49 -0.10
N ASP A 324 -11.28 26.72 -1.16
CA ASP A 324 -11.74 28.08 -1.44
C ASP A 324 -12.62 28.56 -0.26
N ASP A 325 -12.34 29.76 0.23
CA ASP A 325 -12.89 30.42 1.44
C ASP A 325 -14.42 30.69 1.42
N GLU A 326 -15.22 30.04 0.56
CA GLU A 326 -16.68 30.26 0.47
C GLU A 326 -17.52 29.40 1.42
N ASN A 327 -16.93 28.51 2.22
CA ASN A 327 -17.68 27.70 3.19
C ASN A 327 -17.28 27.96 4.66
N GLU A 328 -17.48 29.20 5.13
CA GLU A 328 -17.45 29.50 6.58
C GLU A 328 -18.49 28.70 7.40
N GLY A 329 -19.51 28.12 6.74
CA GLY A 329 -20.45 27.19 7.36
C GLY A 329 -19.86 25.83 7.75
N LEU A 330 -18.79 25.37 7.08
CA LEU A 330 -18.15 24.07 7.33
C LEU A 330 -17.06 24.13 8.41
N LYS A 331 -16.52 25.31 8.71
CA LYS A 331 -15.55 25.50 9.81
C LYS A 331 -16.12 25.13 11.19
N ARG A 332 -17.45 25.11 11.33
CA ARG A 332 -18.13 24.78 12.59
C ARG A 332 -18.64 23.34 12.69
N SER A 333 -18.59 22.55 11.61
CA SER A 333 -19.12 21.18 11.58
C SER A 333 -18.06 20.09 11.46
N MET A 334 -16.78 20.43 11.58
CA MET A 334 -15.66 19.49 11.39
C MET A 334 -14.61 19.61 12.48
N ASP A 335 -15.02 19.84 13.72
CA ASP A 335 -14.17 19.49 14.86
C ASP A 335 -14.25 17.97 15.07
N LEU A 336 -13.11 17.30 15.06
CA LEU A 336 -13.00 15.84 15.03
C LEU A 336 -13.54 15.18 16.32
N LEU A 337 -13.78 15.99 17.36
CA LEU A 337 -14.43 15.62 18.61
C LEU A 337 -15.97 15.63 18.50
N ASP A 338 -16.54 16.60 17.78
CA ASP A 338 -18.01 16.76 17.67
C ASP A 338 -18.65 15.64 16.84
N LEU A 339 -17.90 15.04 15.90
CA LEU A 339 -18.38 13.93 15.08
C LEU A 339 -18.44 12.58 15.81
N LEU A 340 -17.79 12.47 16.99
CA LEU A 340 -17.85 11.29 17.85
C LEU A 340 -19.01 11.35 18.84
N ASP A 341 -19.51 12.55 19.15
CA ASP A 341 -20.63 12.77 20.08
C ASP A 341 -22.02 12.70 19.39
N GLU A 342 -22.09 12.71 18.06
CA GLU A 342 -23.36 12.54 17.30
C GLU A 342 -23.75 11.07 17.02
N ILE A 343 -23.06 10.09 17.62
CA ILE A 343 -23.35 8.65 17.43
C ILE A 343 -23.83 8.00 18.75
N GLU A 344 -24.80 8.62 19.43
CA GLU A 344 -25.60 7.98 20.48
C GLU A 344 -27.10 8.00 20.17
#